data_AF-A0A2E6DNU6-F1
#
_entry.id   AF-A0A2E6DNU6-F1
#
_cell.length_a   1.000
_cell.length_b   1.000
_cell.length_c   1.000
_cell.angle_alpha   90.00
_cell.angle_beta   90.00
_cell.angle_gamma   90.00
#
_symmetry.space_group_name_H-M   'P 1'
#
loop_
_entity.id
_entity.type
_entity.pdbx_description
1 polymer ?
#
loop_
_entity_poly.entity_id
_entity_poly.type
_entity_poly.pdbx_seq_one_letter_code
_entity_poly.pdbx_strand_id
1 'polypeptide(L)'
;MVLVGPIVNDRYFDQRKVYSHHSLQVSRQICQLFQYSMSGNVKVELGMVLYGPSMRLVEHYIGGLLKYAQFHGRASRAEYWWFTIANTMVAAFFWLLGNFGGPVSNLSLLYLLAVAIPNVSITVRRLHDTSRSSWWVPLGLVPTPLVFVILFFMCQRGQKEANRYGPPVSSEGPNWIR
;
A
#
# COMPACT_ATOMS: atom_id res chain seq x y z
N MET A 1 -75.40 46.39 -18.08
CA MET A 1 -74.39 46.63 -17.02
C MET A 1 -73.69 45.31 -16.75
N VAL A 2 -72.55 45.06 -17.40
CA VAL A 2 -71.67 43.92 -17.11
C VAL A 2 -70.24 44.43 -17.24
N LEU A 3 -69.53 44.48 -16.12
CA LEU A 3 -68.08 44.69 -16.03
C LEU A 3 -67.49 43.41 -15.45
N VAL A 4 -66.71 42.65 -16.22
CA VAL A 4 -65.79 41.63 -15.68
C VAL A 4 -64.54 41.49 -16.56
N GLY A 5 -63.40 41.95 -16.03
CA GLY A 5 -62.12 41.22 -15.94
C GLY A 5 -61.25 40.96 -17.19
N PRO A 6 -59.93 41.24 -17.17
CA PRO A 6 -59.02 40.93 -18.27
C PRO A 6 -58.60 39.45 -18.30
N ILE A 7 -58.43 38.95 -19.52
CA ILE A 7 -58.00 37.59 -19.88
C ILE A 7 -56.54 37.39 -19.46
N VAL A 8 -56.30 36.58 -18.42
CA VAL A 8 -54.96 36.08 -18.09
C VAL A 8 -54.74 34.77 -18.85
N ASN A 9 -53.73 34.76 -19.71
CA ASN A 9 -53.39 33.67 -20.62
C ASN A 9 -52.72 32.51 -19.86
N ASP A 10 -53.41 31.38 -19.74
CA ASP A 10 -52.99 30.18 -18.98
C ASP A 10 -51.69 29.51 -19.46
N ARG A 11 -51.17 29.87 -20.64
CA ARG A 11 -49.97 29.23 -21.21
C ARG A 11 -48.66 29.53 -20.46
N TYR A 12 -48.63 30.52 -19.57
CA TYR A 12 -47.44 30.83 -18.75
C TYR A 12 -47.30 29.91 -17.51
N PHE A 13 -48.36 29.26 -17.05
CA PHE A 13 -48.32 28.44 -15.84
C PHE A 13 -47.73 27.04 -16.07
N ASP A 14 -47.88 26.50 -17.27
CA ASP A 14 -47.44 25.14 -17.62
C ASP A 14 -45.91 25.03 -17.78
N GLN A 15 -45.30 26.03 -18.41
CA GLN A 15 -43.84 26.11 -18.60
C GLN A 15 -43.09 26.08 -17.25
N ARG A 16 -43.60 26.74 -16.20
CA ARG A 16 -42.95 26.76 -14.88
C ARG A 16 -42.90 25.40 -14.18
N LYS A 17 -43.87 24.51 -14.42
CA LYS A 17 -43.84 23.13 -13.89
C LYS A 17 -42.80 22.28 -14.61
N VAL A 18 -42.66 22.44 -15.92
CA VAL A 18 -41.66 21.70 -16.72
C VAL A 18 -40.22 22.12 -16.36
N TYR A 19 -39.96 23.41 -16.15
CA TYR A 19 -38.65 23.89 -15.71
C TYR A 19 -38.32 23.51 -14.24
N SER A 20 -39.32 23.37 -13.36
CA SER A 20 -39.04 22.95 -11.97
C SER A 20 -38.61 21.48 -11.89
N HIS A 21 -39.18 20.59 -12.70
CA HIS A 21 -38.78 19.18 -12.72
C HIS A 21 -37.37 18.96 -13.28
N HIS A 22 -36.99 19.68 -14.34
CA HIS A 22 -35.63 19.61 -14.91
C HIS A 22 -34.57 20.23 -14.01
N SER A 23 -34.85 21.39 -13.39
CA SER A 23 -33.90 22.02 -12.45
C SER A 23 -33.68 21.20 -11.18
N LEU A 24 -34.71 20.49 -10.71
CA LEU A 24 -34.60 19.53 -9.59
C LEU A 24 -33.79 18.28 -9.96
N GLN A 25 -33.88 17.78 -11.20
CA GLN A 25 -33.05 16.66 -11.67
C GLN A 25 -31.57 17.04 -11.77
N VAL A 26 -31.26 18.21 -12.32
CA VAL A 26 -29.87 18.70 -12.45
C VAL A 26 -29.26 18.97 -11.07
N SER A 27 -30.02 19.55 -10.14
CA SER A 27 -29.58 19.76 -8.75
C SER A 27 -29.23 18.43 -8.05
N ARG A 28 -30.04 17.38 -8.24
CA ARG A 28 -29.75 16.05 -7.69
C ARG A 28 -28.49 15.43 -8.29
N GLN A 29 -28.27 15.56 -9.59
CA GLN A 29 -27.06 15.06 -10.26
C GLN A 29 -25.80 15.80 -9.78
N ILE A 30 -25.87 17.13 -9.64
CA ILE A 30 -24.77 17.94 -9.12
C ILE A 30 -24.47 17.59 -7.67
N CYS A 31 -25.49 17.44 -6.82
CA CYS A 31 -25.30 16.97 -5.44
C CYS A 31 -24.66 15.57 -5.40
N GLN A 32 -25.07 14.63 -6.25
CA GLN A 32 -24.48 13.30 -6.32
C GLN A 32 -23.01 13.32 -6.77
N LEU A 33 -22.66 14.14 -7.76
CA LEU A 33 -21.26 14.30 -8.20
C LEU A 33 -20.40 15.01 -7.14
N PHE A 34 -20.97 15.96 -6.41
CA PHE A 34 -20.30 16.63 -5.30
C PHE A 34 -20.12 15.69 -4.10
N GLN A 35 -21.11 14.84 -3.79
CA GLN A 35 -21.01 13.78 -2.78
C GLN A 35 -20.05 12.68 -3.20
N TYR A 36 -19.93 12.36 -4.49
CA TYR A 36 -18.92 11.45 -5.02
C TYR A 36 -17.51 12.05 -4.90
N SER A 37 -17.34 13.34 -5.19
CA SER A 37 -16.08 14.08 -5.02
C SER A 37 -15.66 14.26 -3.55
N MET A 38 -16.62 14.43 -2.64
CA MET A 38 -16.42 14.51 -1.18
C MET A 38 -16.40 13.14 -0.49
N SER A 39 -16.81 12.08 -1.18
CA SER A 39 -16.62 10.71 -0.71
C SER A 39 -15.12 10.48 -0.65
N GLY A 40 -14.58 10.26 0.55
CA GLY A 40 -13.14 10.02 0.78
C GLY A 40 -12.54 8.98 -0.17
N ASN A 41 -13.38 8.11 -0.75
CA ASN A 41 -13.03 7.16 -1.80
C ASN A 41 -12.34 7.81 -3.02
N VAL A 42 -12.77 8.98 -3.53
CA VAL A 42 -12.14 9.61 -4.70
C VAL A 42 -10.78 10.22 -4.37
N LYS A 43 -10.61 10.79 -3.16
CA LYS A 43 -9.28 11.27 -2.70
C LYS A 43 -8.33 10.12 -2.40
N VAL A 44 -8.84 9.00 -1.87
CA VAL A 44 -8.08 7.77 -1.64
C VAL A 44 -7.69 7.13 -2.97
N GLU A 45 -8.59 7.05 -3.96
CA GLU A 45 -8.26 6.54 -5.28
C GLU A 45 -7.29 7.45 -6.04
N LEU A 46 -7.49 8.78 -6.03
CA LEU A 46 -6.58 9.72 -6.69
C LEU A 46 -5.20 9.76 -6.01
N GLY A 47 -5.16 9.64 -4.68
CA GLY A 47 -3.92 9.45 -3.92
C GLY A 47 -3.26 8.09 -4.21
N MET A 48 -4.04 7.02 -4.36
CA MET A 48 -3.56 5.67 -4.69
C MET A 48 -3.08 5.55 -6.14
N VAL A 49 -3.62 6.35 -7.07
CA VAL A 49 -3.19 6.38 -8.48
C VAL A 49 -1.95 7.26 -8.66
N LEU A 50 -1.89 8.43 -8.02
CA LEU A 50 -0.75 9.35 -8.15
C LEU A 50 0.47 8.92 -7.31
N TYR A 51 0.27 8.20 -6.21
CA TYR A 51 1.35 7.72 -5.32
C TYR A 51 1.45 6.20 -5.23
N GLY A 52 0.74 5.46 -6.07
CA GLY A 52 0.56 4.00 -5.96
C GLY A 52 1.84 3.18 -5.77
N PRO A 53 2.95 3.46 -6.46
CA PRO A 53 4.22 2.74 -6.26
C PRO A 53 5.06 3.32 -5.10
N SER A 54 5.08 4.65 -4.95
CA SER A 54 5.96 5.35 -4.00
C SER A 54 5.47 5.23 -2.55
N MET A 55 4.17 5.35 -2.30
CA MET A 55 3.60 5.11 -0.97
C MET A 55 3.77 3.65 -0.53
N ARG A 56 3.62 2.69 -1.46
CA ARG A 56 3.89 1.27 -1.16
C ARG A 56 5.32 1.02 -0.70
N LEU A 57 6.31 1.65 -1.34
CA LEU A 57 7.70 1.47 -0.93
C LEU A 57 7.93 2.00 0.49
N VAL A 58 7.51 3.23 0.77
CA VAL A 58 7.74 3.88 2.06
C VAL A 58 7.00 3.14 3.20
N GLU A 59 5.73 2.78 2.99
CA GLU A 59 4.92 2.05 3.98
C GLU A 59 5.52 0.69 4.35
N HIS A 60 5.95 -0.09 3.36
CA HIS A 60 6.50 -1.41 3.61
C HIS A 60 7.94 -1.34 4.17
N TYR A 61 8.71 -0.32 3.77
CA TYR A 61 10.05 -0.09 4.34
C TYR A 61 9.96 0.33 5.82
N ILE A 62 9.15 1.34 6.14
CA ILE A 62 8.91 1.77 7.53
C ILE A 62 8.26 0.64 8.32
N GLY A 63 7.29 -0.08 7.76
CA GLY A 63 6.65 -1.22 8.42
C GLY A 63 7.64 -2.36 8.72
N GLY A 64 8.57 -2.66 7.81
CA GLY A 64 9.63 -3.63 8.02
C GLY A 64 10.61 -3.20 9.11
N LEU A 65 10.98 -1.91 9.14
CA LEU A 65 11.82 -1.33 10.18
C LEU A 65 11.13 -1.21 11.53
N LEU A 66 9.82 -0.97 11.59
CA LEU A 66 9.05 -0.93 12.85
C LEU A 66 8.85 -2.34 13.42
N LYS A 67 8.66 -3.34 12.54
CA LYS A 67 8.53 -4.75 12.91
C LYS A 67 9.89 -5.48 12.98
N TYR A 68 10.99 -4.74 13.09
CA TYR A 68 12.35 -5.30 13.04
C TYR A 68 12.63 -6.38 14.09
N ALA A 69 12.00 -6.30 15.27
CA ALA A 69 12.16 -7.28 16.35
C ALA A 69 11.04 -8.34 16.42
N GLN A 70 10.10 -8.34 15.46
CA GLN A 70 8.96 -9.26 15.47
C GLN A 70 9.23 -10.49 14.59
N PHE A 71 9.72 -11.58 15.18
CA PHE A 71 9.97 -12.84 14.47
C PHE A 71 8.71 -13.72 14.28
N HIS A 72 7.58 -13.31 14.85
CA HIS A 72 6.33 -14.05 14.80
C HIS A 72 5.38 -13.47 13.74
N GLY A 73 4.58 -14.34 13.12
CA GLY A 73 3.61 -13.97 12.09
C GLY A 73 4.10 -14.23 10.66
N ARG A 74 3.34 -13.69 9.70
CA ARG A 74 3.52 -13.90 8.26
C ARG A 74 3.80 -12.57 7.56
N ALA A 75 4.59 -12.62 6.49
CA ALA A 75 4.86 -11.47 5.62
C ALA A 75 4.42 -11.80 4.20
N SER A 76 3.74 -10.84 3.55
CA SER A 76 3.36 -11.00 2.15
C SER A 76 4.58 -10.92 1.23
N ARG A 77 4.41 -11.41 0.00
CA ARG A 77 5.43 -11.24 -1.05
C ARG A 77 5.74 -9.77 -1.32
N ALA A 78 4.72 -8.93 -1.36
CA ALA A 78 4.89 -7.50 -1.62
C ALA A 78 5.68 -6.83 -0.49
N GLU A 79 5.38 -7.15 0.77
CA GLU A 79 6.13 -6.68 1.94
C GLU A 79 7.60 -7.06 1.87
N TYR A 80 7.90 -8.32 1.52
CA TYR A 80 9.27 -8.78 1.33
C TYR A 80 9.98 -8.04 0.19
N TRP A 81 9.42 -8.04 -1.02
CA TRP A 81 10.11 -7.48 -2.19
C TRP A 81 10.28 -5.96 -2.13
N TRP A 82 9.29 -5.22 -1.63
CA TRP A 82 9.44 -3.77 -1.46
C TRP A 82 10.51 -3.43 -0.43
N PHE A 83 10.57 -4.16 0.69
CA PHE A 83 11.63 -3.99 1.67
C PHE A 83 13.00 -4.36 1.09
N THR A 84 13.13 -5.49 0.39
CA THR A 84 14.39 -5.93 -0.22
C THR A 84 14.90 -4.95 -1.26
N ILE A 85 14.03 -4.43 -2.14
CA ILE A 85 14.40 -3.44 -3.15
C ILE A 85 14.85 -2.13 -2.49
N ALA A 86 14.07 -1.61 -1.52
CA ALA A 86 14.43 -0.40 -0.80
C ALA A 86 15.76 -0.55 -0.04
N ASN A 87 15.96 -1.66 0.66
CA ASN A 87 17.20 -1.96 1.35
C ASN A 87 18.38 -2.10 0.38
N THR A 88 18.19 -2.73 -0.78
CA THR A 88 19.24 -2.86 -1.80
C THR A 88 19.65 -1.50 -2.36
N MET A 89 18.69 -0.59 -2.59
CA MET A 89 18.99 0.78 -3.04
C MET A 89 19.80 1.56 -2.01
N VAL A 90 19.42 1.49 -0.73
CA VAL A 90 20.14 2.19 0.34
C VAL A 90 21.53 1.56 0.55
N ALA A 91 21.64 0.23 0.50
CA ALA A 91 22.92 -0.47 0.58
C ALA A 91 23.86 -0.10 -0.58
N ALA A 92 23.35 -0.01 -1.81
CA ALA A 92 24.12 0.42 -2.97
C ALA A 92 24.62 1.86 -2.83
N PHE A 93 23.79 2.76 -2.28
CA PHE A 93 24.19 4.13 -1.98
C PHE A 93 25.34 4.19 -0.96
N PHE A 94 25.24 3.47 0.16
CA PHE A 94 26.33 3.41 1.14
C PHE A 94 27.59 2.74 0.60
N TRP A 95 27.45 1.73 -0.27
CA TRP A 95 28.58 1.09 -0.92
C TRP A 95 29.34 2.06 -1.83
N LEU A 96 28.63 2.87 -2.64
CA LEU A 96 29.24 3.91 -3.47
C LEU A 96 29.94 4.98 -2.61
N LEU A 97 29.33 5.40 -1.50
CA LEU A 97 29.97 6.35 -0.57
C LEU A 97 31.22 5.78 0.09
N GLY A 98 31.23 4.49 0.42
CA GLY A 98 32.41 3.82 1.01
C GLY A 98 33.63 3.81 0.08
N ASN A 99 33.42 3.83 -1.25
CA ASN A 99 34.52 3.90 -2.22
C ASN A 99 35.28 5.23 -2.20
N PHE A 100 34.73 6.30 -1.62
CA PHE A 100 35.43 7.58 -1.46
C PHE A 100 36.48 7.56 -0.34
N GLY A 101 36.49 6.52 0.52
CA GLY A 101 37.46 6.36 1.60
C GLY A 101 37.26 7.30 2.79
N GLY A 102 37.99 7.05 3.88
CA GLY A 102 37.90 7.85 5.11
C GLY A 102 36.73 7.43 6.03
N PRO A 103 36.32 8.28 6.99
CA PRO A 103 35.33 7.91 8.03
C PRO A 103 33.97 7.42 7.50
N VAL A 104 33.63 7.77 6.26
CA VAL A 104 32.43 7.28 5.55
C VAL A 104 32.42 5.77 5.31
N SER A 105 33.58 5.08 5.29
CA SER A 105 33.64 3.63 5.25
C SER A 105 33.06 2.97 6.51
N ASN A 106 33.16 3.65 7.66
CA ASN A 106 32.64 3.13 8.92
C ASN A 106 31.12 3.27 8.99
N LEU A 107 30.54 4.24 8.29
CA LEU A 107 29.08 4.40 8.18
C LEU A 107 28.44 3.23 7.42
N SER A 108 29.09 2.71 6.38
CA SER A 108 28.59 1.52 5.67
C SER A 108 28.55 0.27 6.56
N LEU A 109 29.53 0.09 7.45
CA LEU A 109 29.54 -1.01 8.41
C LEU A 109 28.41 -0.87 9.44
N LEU A 110 28.22 0.35 9.97
CA LEU A 110 27.15 0.63 10.92
C LEU A 110 25.76 0.40 10.32
N TYR A 111 25.56 0.82 9.07
CA TYR A 111 24.33 0.57 8.33
C TYR A 111 24.07 -0.93 8.16
N LEU A 112 25.08 -1.72 7.78
CA LEU A 112 24.95 -3.16 7.63
C LEU A 112 24.47 -3.83 8.92
N LEU A 113 25.02 -3.43 10.07
CA LEU A 113 24.61 -3.94 11.38
C LEU A 113 23.17 -3.53 11.73
N ALA A 114 22.79 -2.28 11.46
CA ALA A 114 21.44 -1.79 11.72
C ALA A 114 20.37 -2.56 10.93
N VAL A 115 20.67 -2.93 9.69
CA VAL A 115 19.68 -3.58 8.80
C VAL A 115 19.81 -5.11 8.76
N ALA A 116 20.83 -5.68 9.39
CA ALA A 116 20.96 -7.14 9.52
C ALA A 116 19.76 -7.77 10.24
N ILE A 117 19.35 -7.19 11.38
CA ILE A 117 18.22 -7.68 12.18
C ILE A 117 16.89 -7.65 11.40
N PRO A 118 16.44 -6.50 10.85
CA PRO A 118 15.19 -6.46 10.09
C PRO A 118 15.22 -7.35 8.83
N ASN A 119 16.36 -7.51 8.15
CA ASN A 119 16.50 -8.46 7.04
C ASN A 119 16.24 -9.91 7.48
N VAL A 120 16.78 -10.32 8.63
CA VAL A 120 16.53 -11.64 9.20
C VAL A 120 15.06 -11.78 9.60
N SER A 121 14.50 -10.78 10.28
CA SER A 121 13.11 -10.77 10.75
C SER A 121 12.10 -10.94 9.61
N ILE A 122 12.22 -10.16 8.53
CA ILE A 122 11.30 -10.26 7.40
C ILE A 122 11.45 -11.59 6.64
N THR A 123 12.68 -12.11 6.55
CA THR A 123 12.94 -13.41 5.94
C THR A 123 12.29 -14.53 6.74
N VAL A 124 12.40 -14.52 8.07
CA VAL A 124 11.72 -15.46 8.98
C VAL A 124 10.20 -15.43 8.76
N ARG A 125 9.59 -14.24 8.79
CA ARG A 125 8.14 -14.07 8.57
C ARG A 125 7.70 -14.54 7.19
N ARG A 126 8.57 -14.43 6.18
CA ARG A 126 8.29 -14.91 4.84
C ARG A 126 8.38 -16.44 4.72
N LEU A 127 9.35 -17.06 5.39
CA LEU A 127 9.42 -18.53 5.47
C LEU A 127 8.18 -19.12 6.16
N HIS A 128 7.74 -18.48 7.24
CA HIS A 128 6.52 -18.84 7.95
C HIS A 128 5.27 -18.78 7.05
N ASP A 129 5.23 -17.87 6.07
CA ASP A 129 4.12 -17.77 5.11
C ASP A 129 4.04 -18.98 4.17
N THR A 130 5.18 -19.66 3.93
CA THR A 130 5.28 -20.93 3.19
C THR A 130 5.29 -22.17 4.11
N SER A 131 4.88 -22.01 5.37
CA SER A 131 4.90 -23.05 6.43
C SER A 131 6.26 -23.74 6.59
N ARG A 132 7.37 -23.01 6.42
CA ARG A 132 8.73 -23.52 6.62
C ARG A 132 9.29 -23.02 7.95
N SER A 133 10.19 -23.80 8.55
CA SER A 133 10.89 -23.41 9.77
C SER A 133 11.89 -22.27 9.51
N SER A 134 12.14 -21.43 10.51
CA SER A 134 13.14 -20.35 10.45
C SER A 134 14.58 -20.85 10.31
N TRP A 135 14.80 -22.16 10.49
CA TRP A 135 16.12 -22.79 10.41
C TRP A 135 16.76 -22.68 9.02
N TRP A 136 16.00 -22.36 7.98
CA TRP A 136 16.55 -22.16 6.64
C TRP A 136 17.20 -20.77 6.44
N VAL A 137 16.98 -19.81 7.34
CA VAL A 137 17.49 -18.43 7.21
C VAL A 137 19.02 -18.35 7.13
N PRO A 138 19.81 -19.06 7.96
CA PRO A 138 21.27 -19.04 7.87
C PRO A 138 21.82 -19.46 6.50
N LEU A 139 21.09 -20.30 5.76
CA LEU A 139 21.48 -20.73 4.41
C LEU A 139 21.42 -19.59 3.39
N GLY A 140 20.61 -18.56 3.64
CA GLY A 140 20.56 -17.35 2.81
C GLY A 140 21.61 -16.31 3.16
N LEU A 141 22.24 -16.39 4.35
CA LEU A 141 23.27 -15.44 4.79
C LEU A 141 24.64 -15.75 4.18
N VAL A 142 24.91 -17.03 3.90
CA VAL A 142 26.15 -17.46 3.27
C VAL A 142 25.96 -17.44 1.75
N PRO A 143 26.79 -16.70 0.96
CA PRO A 143 26.69 -16.64 -0.50
C PRO A 143 27.16 -17.97 -1.12
N THR A 144 26.35 -19.00 -0.95
CA THR A 144 26.51 -20.35 -1.50
C THR A 144 25.42 -20.57 -2.55
N PRO A 145 25.55 -21.56 -3.44
CA PRO A 145 24.47 -21.94 -4.35
C PRO A 145 23.14 -22.27 -3.63
N LEU A 146 23.14 -22.51 -2.32
CA LEU A 146 21.92 -22.68 -1.52
C LEU A 146 21.06 -21.41 -1.43
N VAL A 147 21.61 -20.22 -1.73
CA VAL A 147 20.84 -18.97 -1.80
C VAL A 147 19.71 -19.05 -2.83
N PHE A 148 19.90 -19.80 -3.92
CA PHE A 148 18.88 -20.01 -4.94
C PHE A 148 17.66 -20.77 -4.41
N VAL A 149 17.85 -21.67 -3.44
CA VAL A 149 16.76 -22.41 -2.78
C VAL A 149 15.92 -21.46 -1.91
N ILE A 150 16.58 -20.58 -1.16
CA ILE A 150 15.89 -19.53 -0.38
C ILE A 150 15.14 -18.58 -1.32
N LEU A 151 15.77 -18.09 -2.39
CA LEU A 151 15.14 -17.22 -3.38
C LEU A 151 13.90 -17.87 -4.01
N PHE A 152 13.98 -19.16 -4.34
CA PHE A 152 12.84 -19.92 -4.82
C PHE A 152 11.68 -19.91 -3.82
N PHE A 153 11.95 -20.10 -2.52
CA PHE A 153 10.93 -19.98 -1.47
C PHE A 153 10.38 -18.55 -1.34
N MET A 154 11.22 -17.53 -1.48
CA MET A 154 10.78 -16.13 -1.43
C MET A 154 9.83 -15.80 -2.58
N CYS A 155 9.99 -16.47 -3.73
CA CYS A 155 9.11 -16.35 -4.89
C CYS A 155 7.81 -17.17 -4.78
N GLN A 156 7.68 -18.18 -3.90
CA GLN A 156 6.50 -19.06 -3.83
C GLN A 156 5.23 -18.38 -3.30
N ARG A 157 4.03 -18.88 -3.64
CA ARG A 157 2.77 -18.31 -3.12
C ARG A 157 2.64 -18.70 -1.65
N GLY A 158 2.29 -17.73 -0.80
CA GLY A 158 1.90 -18.01 0.58
C GLY A 158 0.66 -18.90 0.64
N GLN A 159 0.50 -19.63 1.73
CA GLN A 159 -0.71 -20.45 1.95
C GLN A 159 -1.95 -19.55 2.08
N LYS A 160 -3.03 -19.90 1.39
CA LYS A 160 -4.30 -19.15 1.50
C LYS A 160 -5.03 -19.40 2.81
N GLU A 161 -4.78 -20.56 3.40
CA GLU A 161 -5.37 -20.97 4.67
C GLU A 161 -4.54 -20.45 5.86
N ALA A 162 -5.17 -20.45 7.04
CA ALA A 162 -4.46 -20.21 8.28
C ALA A 162 -3.43 -21.32 8.50
N ASN A 163 -2.23 -20.94 8.95
CA ASN A 163 -1.17 -21.88 9.26
C ASN A 163 -0.75 -21.75 10.72
N ARG A 164 0.20 -22.59 11.18
CA ARG A 164 0.73 -22.56 12.56
C ARG A 164 1.25 -21.18 12.98
N TYR A 165 1.62 -20.32 12.03
CA TYR A 165 2.19 -19.00 12.27
C TYR A 165 1.17 -17.85 12.19
N GLY A 166 -0.10 -18.14 11.90
CA GLY A 166 -1.19 -17.18 11.95
C GLY A 166 -2.13 -17.18 10.74
N PRO A 167 -3.12 -16.28 10.75
CA PRO A 167 -4.07 -16.10 9.65
C PRO A 167 -3.35 -15.61 8.37
N PRO A 168 -3.94 -15.83 7.18
CA PRO A 168 -3.36 -15.39 5.92
C PRO A 168 -3.17 -13.86 5.90
N VAL A 169 -2.13 -13.40 5.20
CA VAL A 169 -1.87 -11.96 5.04
C VAL A 169 -2.93 -11.37 4.11
N SER A 170 -3.68 -10.37 4.58
CA SER A 170 -4.70 -9.68 3.79
C SER A 170 -4.08 -9.02 2.56
N SER A 171 -4.72 -9.15 1.39
CA SER A 171 -4.34 -8.42 0.18
C SER A 171 -4.65 -6.92 0.22
N GLU A 172 -5.40 -6.49 1.24
CA GLU A 172 -5.90 -5.13 1.45
C GLU A 172 -4.92 -4.29 2.28
N GLY A 173 -3.83 -3.85 1.66
CA GLY A 173 -2.92 -2.84 2.22
C GLY A 173 -2.29 -3.17 3.59
N PRO A 174 -1.50 -2.25 4.15
CA PRO A 174 -0.86 -2.46 5.44
C PRO A 174 -1.91 -2.40 6.57
N ASN A 175 -2.08 -3.52 7.27
CA ASN A 175 -3.05 -3.68 8.36
C ASN A 175 -2.73 -2.89 9.64
N TRP A 176 -1.63 -2.13 9.69
CA TRP A 176 -1.27 -1.25 10.80
C TRP A 176 -1.82 0.18 10.65
N ILE A 177 -2.46 0.50 9.52
CA ILE A 177 -3.15 1.78 9.26
C ILE A 177 -4.61 1.74 9.78
N ARG A 178 -5.09 0.58 10.23
CA ARG A 178 -6.42 0.41 10.82
C ARG A 178 -6.37 0.37 12.34
#